data_AF-A0A9P8DW98-F1
#
_entry.id   AF-A0A9P8DW98-F1
#
_cell.length_a   1.000
_cell.length_b   1.000
_cell.length_c   1.000
_cell.angle_alpha   90.00
_cell.angle_beta   90.00
_cell.angle_gamma   90.00
#
_symmetry.space_group_name_H-M   'P 1'
#
loop_
_entity.id
_entity.type
_entity.pdbx_description
1 polymer ?
#
loop_
_entity_poly.entity_id
_entity_poly.type
_entity_poly.pdbx_seq_one_letter_code
_entity_poly.pdbx_strand_id
1 'polypeptide(L)'
;MRIRKPFAAAFVVLLFIAASLGLAPNRLPQYKQSDKVLHFVTFFLITLCFYWIIETNRRRVIHFTLVACTVALSIGSEIVQGLLPNGRDFDPYDILANVVGSLLALLACSWYHKRMLERRRAARNYQVVPGEDQDIELGESTAGQETGVMSSSEPPNVTEELDNWDENAEDWDDDQMPESTHTKAGQEGSAAEKRSD
;
A
#
# COMPACT_ATOMS: atom_id res chain seq x y z
N MET A 1 9.65 4.59 -9.07
CA MET A 1 8.20 4.34 -9.22
C MET A 1 7.99 3.46 -10.43
N ARG A 2 7.29 2.33 -10.29
CA ARG A 2 6.93 1.45 -11.41
C ARG A 2 5.49 1.75 -11.84
N ILE A 3 5.18 1.58 -13.13
CA ILE A 3 3.85 1.84 -13.70
C ILE A 3 3.26 0.54 -14.21
N ARG A 4 2.01 0.25 -13.82
CA ARG A 4 1.23 -0.86 -14.34
C ARG A 4 0.58 -0.47 -15.67
N LYS A 5 1.27 -0.83 -16.76
CA LYS A 5 0.85 -0.56 -18.15
C LYS A 5 -0.63 -0.87 -18.47
N PRO A 6 -1.24 -2.00 -18.05
CA PRO A 6 -2.63 -2.27 -18.41
C PRO A 6 -3.62 -1.28 -17.79
N PHE A 7 -3.40 -0.89 -16.53
CA PHE A 7 -4.24 0.12 -15.85
C PHE A 7 -4.04 1.50 -16.46
N ALA A 8 -2.81 1.85 -16.85
CA ALA A 8 -2.53 3.10 -17.55
C ALA A 8 -3.25 3.17 -18.90
N ALA A 9 -3.22 2.09 -19.70
CA ALA A 9 -3.93 2.02 -20.97
C ALA A 9 -5.45 2.13 -20.77
N ALA A 10 -6.01 1.38 -19.81
CA ALA A 10 -7.44 1.45 -19.48
C ALA A 10 -7.86 2.87 -19.03
N PHE A 11 -7.05 3.52 -18.21
CA PHE A 11 -7.28 4.89 -17.76
C PHE A 11 -7.31 5.87 -18.94
N VAL A 12 -6.34 5.79 -19.86
CA VAL A 12 -6.32 6.63 -21.06
C VAL A 12 -7.56 6.41 -21.93
N VAL A 13 -7.96 5.15 -22.14
CA VAL A 13 -9.19 4.81 -22.88
C VAL A 13 -10.42 5.39 -22.18
N LEU A 14 -10.52 5.27 -20.86
CA LEU A 14 -11.62 5.85 -20.08
C LEU A 14 -11.66 7.37 -20.19
N LEU A 15 -10.50 8.06 -20.22
CA LEU A 15 -10.46 9.51 -20.45
C LEU A 15 -10.98 9.88 -21.84
N PHE A 16 -10.64 9.12 -22.88
CA PHE A 16 -11.18 9.35 -24.23
C PHE A 16 -12.68 9.11 -24.29
N ILE A 17 -13.18 8.04 -23.65
CA ILE A 17 -14.61 7.78 -23.55
C ILE A 17 -15.30 8.93 -22.82
N ALA A 18 -14.81 9.32 -21.64
CA ALA A 18 -15.36 10.43 -20.84
C ALA A 18 -15.38 11.74 -21.63
N ALA A 19 -14.28 12.08 -22.31
CA ALA A 19 -14.20 13.26 -23.16
C ALA A 19 -15.22 13.18 -24.31
N SER A 20 -15.33 12.03 -25.00
CA SER A 20 -16.29 11.87 -26.09
C SER A 20 -17.74 12.01 -25.63
N LEU A 21 -18.09 11.50 -24.44
CA LEU A 21 -19.44 11.63 -23.87
C LEU A 21 -19.70 13.05 -23.37
N GLY A 22 -18.73 13.70 -22.72
CA GLY A 22 -18.87 15.04 -22.16
C GLY A 22 -18.84 16.17 -23.21
N LEU A 23 -18.23 15.93 -24.36
CA LEU A 23 -18.14 16.87 -25.49
C LEU A 23 -19.19 16.61 -26.57
N ALA A 24 -19.90 15.47 -26.51
CA ALA A 24 -20.93 15.16 -27.49
C ALA A 24 -22.04 16.21 -27.43
N PRO A 25 -22.48 16.76 -28.59
CA PRO A 25 -23.59 17.69 -28.62
C PRO A 25 -24.87 17.00 -28.13
N ASN A 26 -25.68 17.72 -27.36
CA ASN A 26 -26.96 17.28 -26.79
C ASN A 26 -27.99 16.97 -27.90
N ARG A 27 -27.83 15.83 -28.58
CA ARG A 27 -28.73 15.32 -29.64
C ARG A 27 -29.66 14.23 -29.11
N LEU A 28 -29.42 13.72 -27.90
CA LEU A 28 -30.22 12.67 -27.28
C LEU A 28 -31.17 13.28 -26.23
N PRO A 29 -32.42 12.80 -26.13
CA PRO A 29 -33.32 13.20 -25.05
C PRO A 29 -32.77 12.73 -23.72
N GLN A 30 -32.03 13.61 -23.04
CA GLN A 30 -31.31 13.28 -21.83
C GLN A 30 -32.22 13.44 -20.61
N TYR A 31 -32.49 12.34 -19.92
CA TYR A 31 -33.05 12.38 -18.56
C TYR A 31 -31.98 12.98 -17.64
N LYS A 32 -32.26 14.15 -17.03
CA LYS A 32 -31.33 14.88 -16.14
C LYS A 32 -30.73 14.03 -15.01
N GLN A 33 -31.43 12.98 -14.55
CA GLN A 33 -30.92 12.06 -13.54
C GLN A 33 -29.90 11.06 -14.09
N SER A 34 -30.04 10.65 -15.36
CA SER A 34 -29.10 9.74 -16.03
C SER A 34 -27.71 10.36 -16.17
N ASP A 35 -27.65 11.68 -16.25
CA ASP A 35 -26.42 12.45 -16.37
C ASP A 35 -25.55 12.36 -15.11
N LYS A 36 -26.18 12.53 -13.94
CA LYS A 36 -25.50 12.44 -12.63
C LYS A 36 -24.95 11.03 -12.36
N VAL A 37 -25.72 10.01 -12.74
CA VAL A 37 -25.28 8.62 -12.62
C VAL A 37 -24.10 8.35 -13.55
N LEU A 38 -24.14 8.90 -14.78
CA LEU A 38 -23.03 8.78 -15.72
C LEU A 38 -21.75 9.43 -15.17
N HIS A 39 -21.85 10.64 -14.62
CA HIS A 39 -20.76 11.33 -13.94
C HIS A 39 -20.18 10.49 -12.79
N PHE A 40 -21.05 10.00 -11.89
CA PHE A 40 -20.66 9.13 -10.79
C PHE A 40 -19.91 7.86 -11.27
N VAL A 41 -20.48 7.11 -12.22
CA VAL A 41 -19.88 5.85 -12.72
C VAL A 41 -18.56 6.12 -13.44
N THR A 42 -18.50 7.18 -14.25
CA THR A 42 -17.30 7.54 -15.02
C THR A 42 -16.15 7.87 -14.07
N PHE A 43 -16.39 8.73 -13.08
CA PHE A 43 -15.38 9.11 -12.10
C PHE A 43 -14.99 7.98 -11.15
N PHE A 44 -15.93 7.09 -10.83
CA PHE A 44 -15.63 5.85 -10.10
C PHE A 44 -14.61 4.99 -10.88
N LEU A 45 -14.87 4.70 -12.17
CA LEU A 45 -14.01 3.84 -12.99
C LEU A 45 -12.64 4.49 -13.27
N ILE A 46 -12.62 5.79 -13.55
CA ILE A 46 -11.38 6.54 -13.76
C ILE A 46 -10.51 6.50 -12.49
N THR A 47 -11.09 6.77 -11.32
CA THR A 47 -10.37 6.77 -10.05
C THR A 47 -9.89 5.36 -9.67
N LEU A 48 -10.73 4.35 -9.91
CA LEU A 48 -10.39 2.95 -9.73
C LEU A 48 -9.15 2.59 -10.57
N CYS A 49 -9.15 2.90 -11.86
CA CYS A 49 -8.02 2.62 -12.74
C CYS A 49 -6.77 3.40 -12.32
N PHE A 50 -6.92 4.70 -12.04
CA PHE A 50 -5.82 5.57 -11.66
C PHE A 50 -5.06 5.11 -10.41
N TYR A 51 -5.80 4.69 -9.38
CA TYR A 51 -5.23 4.19 -8.13
C TYR A 51 -4.22 3.05 -8.37
N TRP A 52 -4.48 2.19 -9.36
CA TRP A 52 -3.64 1.03 -9.65
C TRP A 52 -2.54 1.30 -10.68
N ILE A 53 -2.42 2.52 -11.24
CA ILE A 53 -1.38 2.86 -12.22
C ILE A 53 0.00 2.85 -11.59
N ILE A 54 0.18 3.52 -10.46
CA ILE A 54 1.50 3.77 -9.87
C ILE A 54 1.75 2.80 -8.71
N GLU A 55 2.86 2.07 -8.80
CA GLU A 55 3.38 1.28 -7.70
C GLU A 55 4.25 2.18 -6.82
N THR A 56 3.67 2.66 -5.73
CA THR A 56 4.35 3.42 -4.68
C THR A 56 3.73 3.12 -3.32
N ASN A 57 4.24 3.74 -2.25
CA ASN A 57 3.73 3.55 -0.90
C ASN A 57 2.24 3.94 -0.82
N ARG A 58 1.44 3.17 -0.05
CA ARG A 58 -0.02 3.31 0.09
C ARG A 58 -0.43 4.75 0.41
N ARG A 59 0.25 5.42 1.35
CA ARG A 59 -0.05 6.82 1.69
C ARG A 59 0.10 7.74 0.48
N ARG A 60 1.20 7.58 -0.27
CA ARG A 60 1.47 8.39 -1.48
C ARG A 60 0.44 8.13 -2.58
N VAL A 61 0.07 6.88 -2.85
CA VAL A 61 -0.97 6.55 -3.84
C VAL A 61 -2.31 7.21 -3.47
N ILE A 62 -2.71 7.12 -2.20
CA ILE A 62 -3.98 7.69 -1.73
C ILE A 62 -3.99 9.21 -1.91
N HIS A 63 -2.96 9.92 -1.42
CA HIS A 63 -2.88 11.37 -1.57
C HIS A 63 -2.86 11.80 -3.04
N PHE A 64 -2.08 11.11 -3.87
CA PHE A 64 -1.98 11.43 -5.29
C PHE A 64 -3.32 11.21 -6.01
N THR A 65 -4.01 10.10 -5.72
CA THR A 65 -5.33 9.80 -6.29
C THR A 65 -6.38 10.80 -5.84
N LEU A 66 -6.37 11.18 -4.56
CA LEU A 66 -7.30 12.17 -4.00
C LEU A 66 -7.11 13.53 -4.69
N VAL A 67 -5.88 14.02 -4.80
CA VAL A 67 -5.61 15.31 -5.45
C VAL A 67 -5.93 15.25 -6.95
N ALA A 68 -5.46 14.22 -7.66
CA ALA A 68 -5.62 14.14 -9.11
C ALA A 68 -7.06 13.85 -9.55
N CYS A 69 -7.72 12.85 -8.96
CA CYS A 69 -9.04 12.42 -9.40
C CYS A 69 -10.16 13.16 -8.64
N THR A 70 -10.08 13.22 -7.31
CA THR A 70 -11.18 13.79 -6.51
C THR A 70 -11.22 15.30 -6.57
N VAL A 71 -10.07 15.98 -6.54
CA VAL A 71 -10.02 17.46 -6.60
C VAL A 71 -9.88 17.94 -8.04
N ALA A 72 -8.75 17.65 -8.69
CA ALA A 72 -8.42 18.26 -9.98
C ALA A 72 -9.37 17.81 -11.09
N LEU A 73 -9.60 16.51 -11.25
CA LEU A 73 -10.46 16.01 -12.32
C LEU A 73 -11.95 16.31 -12.05
N SER A 74 -12.46 16.10 -10.82
CA SER A 74 -13.89 16.29 -10.53
C SER A 74 -14.36 17.73 -10.74
N ILE A 75 -13.53 18.70 -10.35
CA ILE A 75 -13.83 20.13 -10.52
C ILE A 75 -13.42 20.60 -11.91
N GLY A 76 -12.24 20.17 -12.37
CA GLY A 76 -11.67 20.60 -13.65
C GLY A 76 -12.50 20.15 -14.85
N SER A 77 -13.10 18.97 -14.82
CA SER A 77 -13.98 18.51 -15.91
C SER A 77 -15.18 19.43 -16.09
N GLU A 78 -15.80 19.86 -14.98
CA GLU A 78 -16.97 20.72 -15.00
C GLU A 78 -16.64 22.12 -15.50
N ILE A 79 -15.51 22.68 -15.04
CA ILE A 79 -15.00 23.97 -15.51
C ILE A 79 -14.72 23.90 -17.02
N VAL A 80 -14.06 22.85 -17.49
CA VAL A 80 -13.77 22.68 -18.91
C VAL A 80 -15.05 22.52 -19.72
N GLN A 81 -16.02 21.74 -19.24
CA GLN A 81 -17.30 21.57 -19.92
C GLN A 81 -18.09 22.88 -20.01
N GLY A 82 -18.14 23.68 -18.95
CA GLY A 82 -18.85 24.97 -18.91
C GLY A 82 -18.15 26.10 -19.69
N LEU A 83 -16.83 25.99 -19.93
CA LEU A 83 -16.10 26.94 -20.77
C LEU A 83 -16.18 26.61 -22.27
N LEU A 84 -16.52 25.37 -22.62
CA LEU A 84 -16.59 24.95 -24.01
C LEU A 84 -17.96 25.25 -24.62
N PRO A 85 -18.04 25.68 -25.89
CA PRO A 85 -19.30 25.93 -26.58
C PRO A 85 -19.94 24.61 -27.06
N ASN A 86 -20.18 23.69 -26.13
CA ASN A 86 -20.80 22.37 -26.37
C ASN A 86 -22.31 22.35 -26.05
N GLY A 87 -22.85 23.44 -25.50
CA GLY A 87 -24.24 23.54 -25.09
C GLY A 87 -24.57 22.83 -23.77
N ARG A 88 -23.56 22.62 -22.91
CA ARG A 88 -23.72 22.13 -21.53
C ARG A 88 -23.42 23.27 -20.55
N ASP A 89 -24.31 23.45 -19.58
CA ASP A 89 -24.15 24.44 -18.52
C ASP A 89 -23.38 23.84 -17.35
N PHE A 90 -22.68 24.71 -16.60
CA PHE A 90 -22.01 24.33 -15.35
C PHE A 90 -23.04 23.90 -14.28
N ASP A 91 -22.94 22.67 -13.77
CA ASP A 91 -23.77 22.14 -12.68
C ASP A 91 -22.92 21.68 -11.47
N PRO A 92 -23.03 22.34 -10.30
CA PRO A 92 -22.38 21.89 -9.06
C PRO A 92 -22.76 20.47 -8.63
N TYR A 93 -23.94 19.98 -9.01
CA TYR A 93 -24.35 18.61 -8.69
C TYR A 93 -23.59 17.55 -9.49
N ASP A 94 -23.05 17.90 -10.67
CA ASP A 94 -22.20 17.00 -11.45
C ASP A 94 -20.81 16.89 -10.79
N ILE A 95 -20.28 17.99 -10.26
CA ILE A 95 -19.08 17.97 -9.39
C ILE A 95 -19.32 17.07 -8.18
N LEU A 96 -20.47 17.18 -7.52
CA LEU A 96 -20.80 16.32 -6.38
C LEU A 96 -20.82 14.84 -6.79
N ALA A 97 -21.44 14.50 -7.92
CA ALA A 97 -21.46 13.13 -8.43
C ALA A 97 -20.03 12.61 -8.73
N ASN A 98 -19.18 13.42 -9.34
CA ASN A 98 -17.78 13.11 -9.62
C ASN A 98 -16.98 12.85 -8.33
N VAL A 99 -17.15 13.73 -7.33
CA VAL A 99 -16.50 13.61 -6.02
C VAL A 99 -16.96 12.35 -5.29
N VAL A 100 -18.26 12.09 -5.23
CA VAL A 100 -18.80 10.91 -4.54
C VAL A 100 -18.34 9.62 -5.24
N GLY A 101 -18.33 9.58 -6.58
CA GLY A 101 -17.83 8.44 -7.34
C GLY A 101 -16.34 8.18 -7.09
N SER A 102 -15.51 9.22 -7.14
CA SER A 102 -14.06 9.09 -6.90
C SER A 102 -13.72 8.69 -5.47
N LEU A 103 -14.41 9.26 -4.46
CA LEU A 103 -14.22 8.87 -3.06
C LEU A 103 -14.61 7.42 -2.82
N LEU A 104 -15.74 6.96 -3.37
CA LEU A 104 -16.17 5.58 -3.22
C LEU A 104 -15.16 4.60 -3.85
N ALA A 105 -14.65 4.92 -5.04
CA ALA A 105 -13.60 4.13 -5.68
C ALA A 105 -12.32 4.10 -4.84
N LEU A 106 -11.89 5.24 -4.31
CA LEU A 106 -10.68 5.33 -3.48
C LEU A 106 -10.81 4.51 -2.18
N LEU A 107 -11.99 4.55 -1.54
CA LEU A 107 -12.29 3.73 -0.37
C LEU A 107 -12.26 2.24 -0.71
N ALA A 108 -12.94 1.83 -1.79
CA ALA A 108 -12.97 0.44 -2.24
C ALA A 108 -11.57 -0.09 -2.58
N CYS A 109 -10.77 0.71 -3.32
CA CYS A 109 -9.38 0.40 -3.64
C CYS A 109 -8.52 0.29 -2.39
N SER A 110 -8.64 1.24 -1.46
CA SER A 110 -7.85 1.26 -0.23
C SER A 110 -8.16 0.07 0.68
N TRP A 111 -9.44 -0.31 0.76
CA TRP A 111 -9.89 -1.49 1.48
C TRP A 111 -9.36 -2.77 0.84
N TYR A 112 -9.51 -2.92 -0.48
CA TYR A 112 -9.02 -4.10 -1.21
C TYR A 112 -7.51 -4.24 -1.12
N HIS A 113 -6.77 -3.13 -1.26
CA HIS A 113 -5.31 -3.11 -1.15
C HIS A 113 -4.85 -3.59 0.23
N LYS A 114 -5.52 -3.14 1.31
CA LYS A 114 -5.25 -3.63 2.68
C LYS A 114 -5.52 -5.14 2.79
N ARG A 115 -6.72 -5.58 2.37
CA ARG A 115 -7.14 -7.00 2.43
C ARG A 115 -6.21 -7.91 1.64
N MET A 116 -5.74 -7.46 0.48
CA MET A 116 -4.81 -8.22 -0.37
C MET A 116 -3.44 -8.38 0.31
N LEU A 117 -2.93 -7.33 0.96
CA LEU A 117 -1.66 -7.39 1.69
C LEU A 117 -1.74 -8.32 2.91
N GLU A 118 -2.84 -8.26 3.67
CA GLU A 118 -3.10 -9.19 4.79
C GLU A 118 -3.07 -10.65 4.33
N ARG A 119 -3.77 -10.97 3.22
CA ARG A 119 -3.79 -12.33 2.66
C ARG A 119 -2.40 -12.79 2.20
N ARG A 120 -1.63 -11.90 1.56
CA ARG A 120 -0.26 -12.22 1.13
C ARG A 120 0.68 -12.45 2.31
N ARG A 121 0.53 -11.69 3.41
CA ARG A 121 1.31 -11.88 4.64
C ARG A 121 0.96 -13.23 5.28
N ALA A 122 -0.32 -13.55 5.42
CA ALA A 122 -0.77 -14.82 5.99
C ALA A 122 -0.27 -16.04 5.17
N ALA A 123 -0.26 -15.95 3.84
CA ALA A 123 0.27 -17.02 2.98
C ALA A 123 1.79 -17.21 3.12
N ARG A 124 2.56 -16.13 3.32
CA ARG A 124 4.01 -16.23 3.56
C ARG A 124 4.32 -16.82 4.93
N ASN A 125 3.56 -16.46 5.96
CA ASN A 125 3.77 -16.99 7.32
C ASN A 125 3.39 -18.47 7.45
N TYR A 126 2.37 -18.94 6.74
CA TYR A 126 2.00 -20.37 6.75
C TYR A 126 2.99 -21.27 6.00
N GLN A 127 3.81 -20.71 5.09
CA GLN A 127 4.79 -21.47 4.33
C GLN A 127 6.11 -21.69 5.10
N VAL A 128 6.20 -21.23 6.36
CA VAL A 128 7.35 -21.46 7.26
C VAL A 128 7.04 -22.59 8.24
N VAL A 129 6.60 -23.75 7.72
CA VAL A 129 6.72 -25.01 8.46
C VAL A 129 7.93 -25.76 7.86
N PRO A 130 9.11 -25.73 8.51
CA PRO A 130 10.19 -26.64 8.20
C PRO A 130 9.93 -27.99 8.91
N GLY A 131 9.96 -29.09 8.15
CA GLY A 131 9.84 -30.47 8.64
C GLY A 131 8.62 -31.19 8.06
N GLU A 132 8.68 -31.60 6.80
CA GLU A 132 9.09 -32.96 6.37
C GLU A 132 7.90 -33.94 6.33
N ASP A 133 7.08 -33.80 5.28
CA ASP A 133 6.38 -34.95 4.70
C ASP A 133 7.39 -35.71 3.83
N GLN A 134 8.40 -36.34 4.47
CA GLN A 134 9.27 -37.28 3.80
C GLN A 134 9.00 -38.65 4.42
N ASP A 135 8.53 -39.54 3.55
CA ASP A 135 8.06 -40.89 3.82
C ASP A 135 8.91 -41.62 4.87
N ILE A 136 8.30 -41.96 6.01
CA ILE A 136 8.90 -42.86 7.00
C ILE A 136 8.84 -44.29 6.44
N GLU A 137 9.73 -44.60 5.50
CA GLU A 137 10.14 -45.98 5.26
C GLU A 137 11.01 -46.42 6.45
N LEU A 138 10.41 -47.24 7.30
CA LEU A 138 11.01 -47.86 8.47
C LEU A 138 12.07 -48.89 8.02
N GLY A 139 13.24 -48.40 7.59
CA GLY A 139 14.40 -49.18 7.20
C GLY A 139 15.50 -49.11 8.25
N GLU A 140 15.58 -50.16 9.05
CA GLU A 140 16.71 -50.61 9.88
C GLU A 140 18.10 -50.16 9.38
N SER A 141 18.78 -49.24 10.09
CA SER A 141 20.25 -49.33 10.27
C SER A 141 20.74 -48.50 11.46
N THR A 142 21.65 -49.15 12.17
CA THR A 142 22.34 -48.80 13.41
C THR A 142 23.31 -47.60 13.29
N ALA A 143 23.45 -46.87 14.41
CA ALA A 143 24.60 -46.08 14.87
C ALA A 143 24.61 -44.56 14.62
N GLY A 144 24.63 -43.81 15.73
CA GLY A 144 25.17 -42.45 15.78
C GLY A 144 24.24 -41.38 16.37
N GLN A 145 23.77 -41.56 17.60
CA GLN A 145 23.07 -40.52 18.35
C GLN A 145 24.12 -39.58 18.97
N GLU A 146 24.37 -38.41 18.38
CA GLU A 146 25.19 -37.36 18.99
C GLU A 146 24.32 -36.32 19.73
N THR A 147 24.55 -36.25 21.02
CA THR A 147 23.79 -35.46 21.99
C THR A 147 24.26 -34.00 21.96
N GLY A 148 23.44 -33.11 21.43
CA GLY A 148 23.68 -31.66 21.46
C GLY A 148 23.45 -31.09 22.87
N VAL A 149 24.52 -30.66 23.52
CA VAL A 149 24.53 -29.96 24.82
C VAL A 149 23.92 -28.56 24.66
N MET A 150 22.81 -28.28 25.33
CA MET A 150 22.27 -26.92 25.44
C MET A 150 23.11 -26.12 26.44
N SER A 151 23.74 -25.03 25.98
CA SER A 151 24.35 -24.03 26.86
C SER A 151 23.25 -23.34 27.66
N SER A 152 23.35 -23.42 28.98
CA SER A 152 22.49 -22.73 29.94
C SER A 152 22.66 -21.22 29.84
N SER A 153 21.80 -20.59 29.03
CA SER A 153 21.52 -19.15 29.07
C SER A 153 20.02 -19.07 29.29
N GLU A 154 19.58 -18.34 30.31
CA GLU A 154 18.17 -18.22 30.71
C GLU A 154 17.26 -17.98 29.49
N PRO A 155 16.11 -18.67 29.39
CA PRO A 155 15.16 -18.39 28.33
C PRO A 155 14.68 -16.94 28.48
N PRO A 156 14.66 -16.13 27.40
CA PRO A 156 14.10 -14.79 27.47
C PRO A 156 12.66 -14.89 27.97
N ASN A 157 12.30 -14.03 28.92
CA ASN A 157 10.97 -13.98 29.49
C ASN A 157 9.98 -13.47 28.44
N VAL A 158 9.31 -14.40 27.77
CA VAL A 158 8.34 -14.15 26.69
C VAL A 158 7.22 -13.18 27.12
N THR A 159 6.92 -13.10 28.42
CA THR A 159 5.89 -12.17 28.91
C THR A 159 6.33 -10.71 28.89
N GLU A 160 7.63 -10.44 29.07
CA GLU A 160 8.18 -9.08 29.11
C GLU A 160 8.38 -8.51 27.70
N GLU A 161 8.73 -9.35 26.72
CA GLU A 161 8.76 -8.96 25.30
C GLU A 161 7.37 -8.65 24.75
N LEU A 162 6.33 -9.34 25.23
CA LEU A 162 4.95 -9.10 24.81
C LEU A 162 4.39 -7.78 25.37
N ASP A 163 4.76 -7.42 26.60
CA ASP A 163 4.35 -6.16 27.24
C ASP A 163 5.08 -4.93 26.67
N ASN A 164 6.30 -5.12 26.15
CA ASN A 164 7.07 -4.07 25.47
C ASN A 164 6.85 -4.02 23.95
N TRP A 165 5.95 -4.83 23.40
CA TRP A 165 5.68 -4.87 21.96
C TRP A 165 4.88 -3.64 21.52
N ASP A 166 5.54 -2.70 20.83
CA ASP A 166 4.87 -1.59 20.14
C ASP A 166 4.28 -2.07 18.81
N GLU A 167 2.94 -2.24 18.76
CA GLU A 167 2.21 -2.67 17.56
C GLU A 167 2.39 -1.73 16.34
N ASN A 168 2.91 -0.51 16.53
CA ASN A 168 3.16 0.47 15.49
C ASN A 168 4.65 0.75 15.21
N ALA A 169 5.58 0.02 15.81
CA ALA A 169 7.00 0.17 15.48
C ALA A 169 7.24 -0.19 14.00
N GLU A 170 7.63 0.79 13.19
CA GLU A 170 8.04 0.60 11.79
C GLU A 170 9.46 0.00 11.75
N ASP A 171 9.65 -1.21 12.28
CA ASP A 171 10.96 -1.88 12.34
C ASP A 171 11.26 -2.72 11.08
N TRP A 172 11.12 -2.10 9.91
CA TRP A 172 11.33 -2.78 8.61
C TRP A 172 12.42 -2.12 7.74
N ASP A 173 13.26 -1.25 8.31
CA ASP A 173 14.29 -0.51 7.55
C ASP A 173 15.73 -0.70 8.07
N ASP A 174 16.07 -1.82 8.72
CA ASP A 174 17.48 -2.16 9.03
C ASP A 174 17.90 -3.55 8.51
N ASP A 175 18.18 -3.61 7.20
CA ASP A 175 19.17 -4.56 6.64
C ASP A 175 20.60 -4.06 6.95
N GLN A 176 20.92 -3.83 8.22
CA GLN A 176 22.30 -3.70 8.69
C GLN A 176 22.59 -4.87 9.63
N MET A 177 23.29 -5.87 9.10
CA MET A 177 23.86 -6.96 9.89
C MET A 177 24.57 -6.40 11.14
N PRO A 178 24.49 -7.06 12.30
CA PRO A 178 25.27 -6.65 13.46
C PRO A 178 26.75 -6.74 13.12
N GLU A 179 27.41 -5.59 13.06
CA GLU A 179 28.85 -5.49 12.95
C GLU A 179 29.46 -6.07 14.24
N SER A 180 30.08 -7.24 14.13
CA SER A 180 30.83 -7.87 15.20
C SER A 180 32.15 -7.13 15.39
N THR A 181 32.19 -6.18 16.32
CA THR A 181 33.43 -5.45 16.64
C THR A 181 33.77 -5.51 18.12
N HIS A 182 34.52 -6.57 18.46
CA HIS A 182 35.59 -6.65 19.45
C HIS A 182 35.44 -5.93 20.80
N THR A 183 35.17 -6.74 21.82
CA THR A 183 35.62 -6.59 23.20
C THR A 183 37.10 -6.19 23.26
N LYS A 184 37.42 -5.00 23.79
CA LYS A 184 38.75 -4.72 24.36
C LYS A 184 38.66 -4.81 25.87
N ALA A 185 39.38 -5.80 26.38
CA ALA A 185 39.66 -6.05 27.79
C ALA A 185 40.26 -4.81 28.47
N GLY A 186 39.95 -4.68 29.76
CA GLY A 186 40.49 -3.64 30.62
C GLY A 186 41.99 -3.71 30.82
N GLN A 187 42.56 -2.56 31.17
CA GLN A 187 43.83 -2.49 31.88
C GLN A 187 43.77 -1.30 32.85
N GLU A 188 43.74 -1.61 34.14
CA GLU A 188 43.98 -0.68 35.24
C GLU A 188 45.43 -0.15 35.18
N GLY A 189 45.64 1.09 35.63
CA GLY A 189 46.97 1.68 35.73
C GLY A 189 46.97 3.12 36.21
N SER A 190 47.00 3.28 37.54
CA SER A 190 47.26 4.47 38.36
C SER A 190 48.32 5.46 37.84
N ALA A 191 48.06 6.78 37.99
CA ALA A 191 48.86 7.74 38.78
C ALA A 191 48.95 9.17 38.20
N ALA A 192 48.97 10.14 39.13
CA ALA A 192 49.56 11.49 39.07
C ALA A 192 48.67 12.68 38.64
N GLU A 193 47.93 13.21 39.62
CA GLU A 193 48.08 14.57 40.16
C GLU A 193 48.97 15.56 39.39
N LYS A 194 48.36 16.65 38.88
CA LYS A 194 48.98 17.99 38.96
C LYS A 194 47.94 19.11 38.90
N ARG A 195 48.23 20.10 39.72
CA ARG A 195 47.46 21.25 40.16
C ARG A 195 48.02 22.52 39.49
N SER A 196 47.14 23.34 38.93
CA SER A 196 47.29 24.77 38.58
C SER A 196 45.86 25.20 38.20
N ASP A 197 45.14 26.06 38.92
CA ASP A 197 45.50 27.22 39.75
C ASP A 197 44.83 27.21 41.14
#